data_AF-A0A955TBF6-F1
#
_entry.id   AF-A0A955TBF6-F1
#
_cell.length_a   1.000
_cell.length_b   1.000
_cell.length_c   1.000
_cell.angle_alpha   90.00
_cell.angle_beta   90.00
_cell.angle_gamma   90.00
#
_symmetry.space_group_name_H-M   'P 1'
#
loop_
_entity.id
_entity.type
_entity.pdbx_description
1 polymer ?
#
loop_
_entity_poly.entity_id
_entity_poly.type
_entity_poly.pdbx_seq_one_letter_code
_entity_poly.pdbx_strand_id
1 'polypeptide(L)'
;MKLLPFAVALITGFFPTNASAQVHLGVDVLVKTNFRSIHGKKVGLITNHTGRVSDGRSTIDLLHETDQCELIALFCPEHGIRGIEDTNVDSSHDEKTGLPIYSLYGKTRKPTLEMLEGFEVLVFDIQDIGTRFYTYIGTMALAMEAAKEAKIEFMVLDRPNPIGGVRVEGAVPPKKQCGGLTSIYPIPTRHGMTVGELAQLFNDEYEIGCNLNVVPMKGWKRSMYFDKTGLTWIPT
;
A
#
# COMPACT_ATOMS: atom_id res chain seq x y z
N MET A 1 -72.52 22.78 1.00
CA MET A 1 -71.11 23.23 1.15
C MET A 1 -70.23 21.99 1.08
N LYS A 2 -69.68 21.66 -0.10
CA LYS A 2 -68.88 20.45 -0.34
C LYS A 2 -67.40 20.79 -0.18
N LEU A 3 -66.70 20.08 0.70
CA LEU A 3 -65.27 20.19 0.94
C LEU A 3 -64.49 19.55 -0.22
N LEU A 4 -63.51 20.28 -0.76
CA LEU A 4 -62.54 19.79 -1.74
C LEU A 4 -61.39 19.06 -1.00
N PRO A 5 -60.88 17.91 -1.48
CA PRO A 5 -59.70 17.29 -0.89
C PRO A 5 -58.43 17.95 -1.44
N PHE A 6 -57.52 18.31 -0.54
CA PHE A 6 -56.16 18.75 -0.86
C PHE A 6 -55.36 17.56 -1.39
N ALA A 7 -54.88 17.65 -2.63
CA ALA A 7 -53.90 16.71 -3.18
C ALA A 7 -52.50 17.12 -2.70
N VAL A 8 -51.88 16.27 -1.88
CA VAL A 8 -50.46 16.40 -1.52
C VAL A 8 -49.64 15.80 -2.65
N ALA A 9 -48.94 16.64 -3.41
CA ALA A 9 -47.96 16.20 -4.39
C ALA A 9 -46.71 15.69 -3.65
N LEU A 10 -46.48 14.38 -3.70
CA LEU A 10 -45.20 13.78 -3.29
C LEU A 10 -44.14 14.17 -4.33
N ILE A 11 -43.26 15.09 -3.96
CA ILE A 11 -42.01 15.33 -4.67
C ILE A 11 -41.07 14.18 -4.31
N THR A 12 -41.00 13.17 -5.18
CA THR A 12 -39.94 12.15 -5.11
C THR A 12 -38.63 12.81 -5.53
N GLY A 13 -37.83 13.22 -4.53
CA GLY A 13 -36.46 13.67 -4.77
C GLY A 13 -35.64 12.52 -5.37
N PHE A 14 -35.25 12.67 -6.63
CA PHE A 14 -34.18 11.88 -7.21
C PHE A 14 -32.89 12.31 -6.51
N PHE A 15 -32.44 11.54 -5.52
CA PHE A 15 -31.08 11.64 -5.03
C PHE A 15 -30.17 10.96 -6.05
N PRO A 16 -29.31 11.68 -6.79
CA PRO A 16 -28.29 11.01 -7.57
C PRO A 16 -27.40 10.25 -6.59
N THR A 17 -27.47 8.92 -6.63
CA THR A 17 -26.41 8.10 -6.07
C THR A 17 -25.17 8.46 -6.87
N ASN A 18 -24.28 9.27 -6.31
CA ASN A 18 -22.92 9.40 -6.84
C ASN A 18 -22.33 8.00 -6.77
N ALA A 19 -22.41 7.25 -7.87
CA ALA A 19 -21.75 5.98 -8.02
C ALA A 19 -20.25 6.31 -7.96
N SER A 20 -19.66 6.12 -6.79
CA SER A 20 -18.22 6.22 -6.63
C SER A 20 -17.58 5.24 -7.61
N ALA A 21 -16.52 5.66 -8.31
CA ALA A 21 -15.83 4.74 -9.20
C ALA A 21 -15.25 3.63 -8.32
N GLN A 22 -15.64 2.37 -8.53
CA GLN A 22 -15.11 1.26 -7.75
C GLN A 22 -13.67 0.99 -8.21
N VAL A 23 -12.70 1.63 -7.56
CA VAL A 23 -11.28 1.36 -7.78
C VAL A 23 -10.98 -0.03 -7.22
N HIS A 24 -10.32 -0.85 -8.03
CA HIS A 24 -9.75 -2.12 -7.59
C HIS A 24 -8.28 -1.92 -7.29
N LEU A 25 -7.89 -2.13 -6.03
CA LEU A 25 -6.54 -2.07 -5.53
C LEU A 25 -5.65 -3.14 -6.17
N GLY A 26 -4.32 -2.99 -6.04
CA GLY A 26 -3.38 -4.04 -6.48
C GLY A 26 -3.70 -5.41 -5.85
N VAL A 27 -4.09 -5.44 -4.58
CA VAL A 27 -4.52 -6.67 -3.90
C VAL A 27 -5.82 -7.25 -4.47
N ASP A 28 -6.79 -6.42 -4.88
CA ASP A 28 -8.01 -6.90 -5.54
C ASP A 28 -7.69 -7.54 -6.89
N VAL A 29 -6.73 -6.95 -7.63
CA VAL A 29 -6.27 -7.47 -8.91
C VAL A 29 -5.50 -8.79 -8.72
N LEU A 30 -4.69 -8.90 -7.67
CA LEU A 30 -4.01 -10.14 -7.30
C LEU A 30 -5.02 -11.27 -7.03
N VAL A 31 -6.06 -10.99 -6.24
CA VAL A 31 -7.15 -11.96 -5.98
C VAL A 31 -7.88 -12.33 -7.28
N LYS A 32 -8.26 -11.34 -8.09
CA LYS A 32 -8.99 -11.55 -9.34
C LYS A 32 -8.20 -12.35 -10.38
N THR A 33 -6.86 -12.35 -10.28
CA THR A 33 -5.98 -13.13 -11.16
C THR A 33 -5.59 -14.47 -10.54
N ASN A 34 -6.24 -14.88 -9.44
CA ASN A 34 -5.95 -16.09 -8.67
C ASN A 34 -4.49 -16.18 -8.24
N PHE A 35 -3.94 -15.07 -7.74
CA PHE A 35 -2.59 -14.97 -7.17
C PHE A 35 -1.48 -15.40 -8.14
N ARG A 36 -1.73 -15.37 -9.46
CA ARG A 36 -0.83 -15.93 -10.48
C ARG A 36 0.63 -15.48 -10.36
N SER A 37 0.87 -14.21 -9.99
CA SER A 37 2.22 -13.65 -9.88
C SER A 37 3.01 -14.16 -8.67
N ILE A 38 2.35 -14.77 -7.68
CA ILE A 38 2.98 -15.36 -6.48
C ILE A 38 2.67 -16.85 -6.30
N HIS A 39 2.12 -17.51 -7.33
CA HIS A 39 1.71 -18.90 -7.22
C HIS A 39 2.87 -19.83 -6.86
N GLY A 40 2.73 -20.59 -5.77
CA GLY A 40 3.73 -21.51 -5.25
C GLY A 40 4.95 -20.84 -4.62
N LYS A 41 4.96 -19.51 -4.49
CA LYS A 41 6.10 -18.77 -3.94
C LYS A 41 6.06 -18.69 -2.42
N LYS A 42 7.25 -18.57 -1.84
CA LYS A 42 7.52 -18.17 -0.46
C LYS A 42 7.50 -16.66 -0.31
N VAL A 43 6.47 -16.14 0.35
CA VAL A 43 6.09 -14.72 0.39
C VAL A 43 6.46 -14.10 1.74
N GLY A 44 7.13 -12.96 1.69
CA GLY A 44 7.23 -12.01 2.79
C GLY A 44 6.29 -10.83 2.52
N LEU A 45 5.60 -10.33 3.53
CA LEU A 45 4.65 -9.23 3.36
C LEU A 45 5.06 -8.00 4.19
N ILE A 46 5.42 -6.91 3.52
CA ILE A 46 5.57 -5.58 4.11
C ILE A 46 4.20 -4.89 4.11
N THR A 47 3.61 -4.74 5.29
CA THR A 47 2.27 -4.18 5.43
C THR A 47 2.04 -3.52 6.79
N ASN A 48 0.85 -2.97 6.99
CA ASN A 48 0.30 -2.51 8.26
C ASN A 48 -1.24 -2.66 8.25
N HIS A 49 -1.96 -2.05 9.18
CA HIS A 49 -3.43 -2.11 9.27
C HIS A 49 -4.19 -1.52 8.07
N THR A 50 -3.52 -0.76 7.20
CA THR A 50 -4.08 -0.23 5.94
C THR A 50 -4.05 -1.26 4.80
N GLY A 51 -3.24 -2.30 4.92
CA GLY A 51 -3.12 -3.43 4.00
C GLY A 51 -4.40 -4.27 4.00
N ARG A 52 -5.37 -3.81 3.21
CA ARG A 52 -6.71 -4.39 3.10
C ARG A 52 -7.20 -4.49 1.67
N VAL A 53 -7.98 -5.52 1.43
CA VAL A 53 -8.79 -5.75 0.24
C VAL A 53 -9.97 -4.78 0.23
N SER A 54 -10.55 -4.49 -0.93
CA SER A 54 -11.73 -3.61 -1.05
C SER A 54 -12.95 -4.08 -0.24
N ASP A 55 -13.04 -5.36 0.11
CA ASP A 55 -14.07 -5.93 0.99
C ASP A 55 -13.76 -5.82 2.50
N GLY A 56 -12.61 -5.23 2.86
CA GLY A 56 -12.20 -4.95 4.23
C GLY A 56 -11.31 -6.02 4.87
N ARG A 57 -11.17 -7.21 4.26
CA ARG A 57 -10.24 -8.24 4.75
C ARG A 57 -8.80 -7.75 4.75
N SER A 58 -8.00 -8.16 5.73
CA SER A 58 -6.56 -7.85 5.76
C SER A 58 -5.83 -8.64 4.69
N THR A 59 -4.83 -8.03 4.05
CA THR A 59 -3.93 -8.71 3.13
C THR A 59 -3.13 -9.82 3.81
N ILE A 60 -2.81 -9.67 5.11
CA ILE A 60 -2.18 -10.71 5.92
C ILE A 60 -3.05 -11.97 5.93
N ASP A 61 -4.32 -11.80 6.32
CA ASP A 61 -5.25 -12.92 6.47
C ASP A 61 -5.53 -13.56 5.10
N LEU A 62 -5.72 -12.75 4.06
CA LEU A 62 -5.91 -13.22 2.69
C LEU A 62 -4.76 -14.11 2.20
N LEU A 63 -3.50 -13.68 2.41
CA LEU A 63 -2.32 -14.41 1.97
C LEU A 63 -1.99 -15.61 2.88
N HIS A 64 -2.42 -15.60 4.14
CA HIS A 64 -2.27 -16.72 5.05
C HIS A 64 -3.30 -17.84 4.79
N GLU A 65 -4.53 -17.48 4.40
CA GLU A 65 -5.63 -18.44 4.22
C GLU A 65 -5.64 -19.10 2.82
N THR A 66 -4.95 -18.52 1.84
CA THR A 66 -4.91 -19.04 0.46
C THR A 66 -3.91 -20.20 0.31
N ASP A 67 -4.23 -21.20 -0.52
CA ASP A 67 -3.34 -22.30 -0.88
C ASP A 67 -2.43 -21.96 -2.08
N GLN A 68 -2.55 -20.75 -2.62
CA GLN A 68 -1.84 -20.33 -3.82
C GLN A 68 -0.39 -19.90 -3.53
N CYS A 69 -0.02 -19.59 -2.29
CA CYS A 69 1.34 -19.22 -1.89
C CYS A 69 1.59 -19.57 -0.42
N GLU A 70 2.85 -19.53 0.01
CA GLU A 70 3.22 -19.71 1.42
C GLU A 70 3.63 -18.36 2.01
N LEU A 71 2.82 -17.80 2.91
CA LEU A 71 3.18 -16.59 3.65
C LEU A 71 4.05 -16.97 4.86
N ILE A 72 5.32 -16.56 4.85
CA ILE A 72 6.33 -17.02 5.83
C ILE A 72 6.56 -16.01 6.96
N ALA A 73 6.55 -14.71 6.65
CA ALA A 73 6.76 -13.67 7.65
C ALA A 73 6.14 -12.34 7.24
N LEU A 74 5.95 -11.50 8.26
CA LEU A 74 5.46 -10.14 8.14
C LEU A 74 6.60 -9.16 8.43
N PHE A 75 6.60 -8.04 7.72
CA PHE A 75 7.53 -6.94 7.91
C PHE A 75 6.72 -5.68 8.21
N CYS A 76 6.84 -5.16 9.42
CA CYS A 76 6.10 -3.98 9.85
C CYS A 76 7.02 -2.75 9.81
N PRO A 77 6.64 -1.64 9.17
CA PRO A 77 7.31 -0.36 9.36
C PRO A 77 6.92 0.22 10.75
N GLU A 78 6.48 1.47 10.82
CA GLU A 78 5.96 2.13 12.02
C GLU A 78 4.50 1.72 12.35
N HIS A 79 4.06 2.01 13.60
CA HIS A 79 2.68 1.87 14.12
C HIS A 79 2.09 0.45 14.28
N GLY A 80 2.93 -0.58 14.16
CA GLY A 80 2.56 -1.98 14.41
C GLY A 80 1.73 -2.61 13.28
N ILE A 81 1.81 -3.94 13.16
CA ILE A 81 1.30 -4.66 11.98
C ILE A 81 -0.23 -4.65 11.87
N ARG A 82 -0.94 -4.59 13.01
CA ARG A 82 -2.41 -4.50 13.10
C ARG A 82 -2.92 -3.14 13.60
N GLY A 83 -2.05 -2.12 13.73
CA GLY A 83 -2.45 -0.76 14.10
C GLY A 83 -2.87 -0.56 15.56
N ILE A 84 -2.37 -1.42 16.46
CA ILE A 84 -2.66 -1.39 17.91
C ILE A 84 -1.53 -0.70 18.70
N GLU A 85 -0.34 -0.54 18.10
CA GLU A 85 0.85 -0.06 18.81
C GLU A 85 1.22 1.38 18.41
N ASP A 86 1.20 2.30 19.37
CA ASP A 86 1.57 3.70 19.14
C ASP A 86 3.08 3.96 19.20
N THR A 87 3.88 3.09 19.86
CA THR A 87 5.34 3.24 20.01
C THR A 87 6.07 1.91 20.24
N ASN A 88 7.31 1.78 19.76
CA ASN A 88 8.21 0.62 19.89
C ASN A 88 7.68 -0.70 19.30
N VAL A 89 7.59 -0.74 17.98
CA VAL A 89 7.33 -1.98 17.23
C VAL A 89 8.58 -2.84 17.30
N ASP A 90 8.62 -3.79 18.23
CA ASP A 90 9.66 -4.82 18.28
C ASP A 90 9.27 -6.03 17.44
N SER A 91 10.26 -6.85 17.05
CA SER A 91 9.97 -8.12 16.39
C SER A 91 9.15 -9.02 17.31
N SER A 92 8.10 -9.64 16.79
CA SER A 92 7.10 -10.37 17.57
C SER A 92 6.45 -11.46 16.72
N HIS A 93 5.26 -11.93 17.09
CA HIS A 93 4.45 -12.85 16.29
C HIS A 93 3.04 -12.29 16.14
N ASP A 94 2.43 -12.46 14.98
CA ASP A 94 1.05 -12.06 14.75
C ASP A 94 0.11 -13.01 15.50
N GLU A 95 -0.74 -12.46 16.37
CA GLU A 95 -1.59 -13.27 17.26
C GLU A 95 -2.54 -14.20 16.50
N LYS A 96 -3.00 -13.79 15.31
CA LYS A 96 -3.97 -14.55 14.51
C LYS A 96 -3.29 -15.65 13.68
N THR A 97 -2.19 -15.33 13.01
CA THR A 97 -1.53 -16.26 12.06
C THR A 97 -0.37 -17.04 12.68
N GLY A 98 0.14 -16.60 13.83
CA GLY A 98 1.35 -17.14 14.45
C GLY A 98 2.64 -16.85 13.67
N LEU A 99 2.58 -16.04 12.62
CA LEU A 99 3.74 -15.72 11.78
C LEU A 99 4.70 -14.76 12.50
N PRO A 100 6.01 -14.91 12.30
CA PRO A 100 6.98 -13.94 12.81
C PRO A 100 6.76 -12.56 12.16
N ILE A 101 6.91 -11.52 12.98
CA ILE A 101 6.89 -10.11 12.57
C ILE A 101 8.30 -9.55 12.75
N TYR A 102 8.88 -9.05 11.67
CA TYR A 102 10.12 -8.28 11.69
C TYR A 102 9.83 -6.79 11.68
N SER A 103 10.38 -6.06 12.66
CA SER A 103 10.30 -4.59 12.66
C SER A 103 11.29 -3.98 11.68
N LEU A 104 10.79 -3.09 10.82
CA LEU A 104 11.53 -2.20 9.93
C LEU A 104 11.54 -0.76 10.48
N TYR A 105 11.44 -0.62 11.80
CA TYR A 105 11.53 0.66 12.51
C TYR A 105 12.71 0.69 13.51
N GLY A 106 13.11 1.90 13.91
CA GLY A 106 14.17 2.09 14.90
C GLY A 106 15.54 1.67 14.38
N LYS A 107 16.10 0.60 14.95
CA LYS A 107 17.46 0.09 14.68
C LYS A 107 17.58 -0.57 13.31
N THR A 108 16.53 -1.27 12.87
CA THR A 108 16.50 -2.00 11.61
C THR A 108 15.46 -1.34 10.73
N ARG A 109 15.87 -0.67 9.65
CA ARG A 109 14.96 0.02 8.70
C ARG A 109 14.95 -0.61 7.32
N LYS A 110 15.96 -1.42 7.04
CA LYS A 110 16.16 -2.21 5.84
C LYS A 110 16.15 -3.67 6.26
N PRO A 111 15.35 -4.56 5.63
CA PRO A 111 15.43 -5.99 5.88
C PRO A 111 16.88 -6.48 5.73
N THR A 112 17.36 -7.30 6.67
CA THR A 112 18.69 -7.90 6.54
C THR A 112 18.62 -9.10 5.60
N LEU A 113 19.76 -9.51 5.04
CA LEU A 113 19.81 -10.70 4.19
C LEU A 113 19.37 -11.97 4.95
N GLU A 114 19.73 -12.07 6.23
CA GLU A 114 19.30 -13.15 7.12
C GLU A 114 17.77 -13.18 7.27
N MET A 115 17.13 -12.02 7.42
CA MET A 115 15.65 -11.94 7.46
C MET A 115 15.01 -12.35 6.13
N LEU A 116 15.74 -12.29 5.02
CA LEU A 116 15.25 -12.61 3.67
C LEU A 116 15.65 -14.03 3.21
N GLU A 117 16.28 -14.83 4.07
CA GLU A 117 16.62 -16.21 3.74
C GLU A 117 15.36 -17.06 3.51
N GLY A 118 15.33 -17.76 2.38
CA GLY A 118 14.23 -18.66 2.02
C GLY A 118 13.00 -18.00 1.41
N PHE A 119 12.97 -16.66 1.29
CA PHE A 119 11.92 -15.95 0.57
C PHE A 119 12.19 -15.97 -0.95
N GLU A 120 11.12 -15.91 -1.74
CA GLU A 120 11.21 -15.77 -3.20
C GLU A 120 10.63 -14.44 -3.68
N VAL A 121 9.72 -13.85 -2.90
CA VAL A 121 9.12 -12.54 -3.19
C VAL A 121 8.83 -11.79 -1.90
N LEU A 122 9.15 -10.49 -1.91
CA LEU A 122 8.76 -9.54 -0.88
C LEU A 122 7.66 -8.63 -1.43
N VAL A 123 6.46 -8.73 -0.87
CA VAL A 123 5.27 -7.99 -1.30
C VAL A 123 5.10 -6.76 -0.43
N PHE A 124 4.90 -5.59 -1.03
CA PHE A 124 4.58 -4.34 -0.37
C PHE A 124 3.10 -3.97 -0.59
N ASP A 125 2.36 -3.80 0.51
CA ASP A 125 0.95 -3.40 0.48
C ASP A 125 0.60 -2.46 1.64
N ILE A 126 0.81 -1.15 1.43
CA ILE A 126 0.56 -0.10 2.42
C ILE A 126 -0.03 1.15 1.74
N GLN A 127 -1.05 1.74 2.35
CA GLN A 127 -1.63 3.01 1.93
C GLN A 127 -0.73 4.18 2.35
N ASP A 128 -0.12 4.86 1.37
CA ASP A 128 0.63 6.10 1.57
C ASP A 128 -0.29 7.35 1.53
N ILE A 129 0.21 8.53 1.91
CA ILE A 129 -0.58 9.78 1.91
C ILE A 129 -0.23 10.77 0.78
N GLY A 130 0.71 10.43 -0.09
CA GLY A 130 1.12 11.24 -1.24
C GLY A 130 2.14 12.33 -0.92
N THR A 131 2.86 12.22 0.22
CA THR A 131 3.88 13.19 0.64
C THR A 131 5.22 12.54 0.91
N ARG A 132 6.31 13.22 0.54
CA ARG A 132 7.69 12.71 0.66
C ARG A 132 8.07 12.30 2.09
N PHE A 133 7.61 13.05 3.08
CA PHE A 133 8.05 12.87 4.47
C PHE A 133 7.27 11.80 5.24
N TYR A 134 6.29 11.17 4.61
CA TYR A 134 5.62 10.01 5.15
C TYR A 134 6.47 8.76 4.83
N THR A 135 6.85 8.01 5.85
CA THR A 135 8.09 7.22 5.82
C THR A 135 7.97 5.91 5.03
N TYR A 136 6.75 5.47 4.70
CA TYR A 136 6.51 4.18 4.04
C TYR A 136 7.17 4.06 2.67
N ILE A 137 7.23 5.14 1.88
CA ILE A 137 7.94 5.11 0.59
C ILE A 137 9.46 4.98 0.80
N GLY A 138 9.99 5.48 1.92
CA GLY A 138 11.37 5.26 2.34
C GLY A 138 11.61 3.81 2.75
N THR A 139 10.69 3.21 3.50
CA THR A 139 10.74 1.77 3.82
C THR A 139 10.69 0.92 2.55
N MET A 140 9.81 1.26 1.61
CA MET A 140 9.70 0.58 0.32
C MET A 140 11.02 0.60 -0.44
N ALA A 141 11.66 1.77 -0.57
CA ALA A 141 12.95 1.90 -1.25
C ALA A 141 14.05 1.05 -0.59
N LEU A 142 14.19 1.10 0.73
CA LEU A 142 15.18 0.28 1.44
C LEU A 142 14.91 -1.22 1.29
N ALA A 143 13.65 -1.64 1.30
CA ALA A 143 13.27 -3.03 1.10
C ALA A 143 13.48 -3.49 -0.35
N MET A 144 13.30 -2.61 -1.35
CA MET A 144 13.66 -2.90 -2.74
C MET A 144 15.17 -3.13 -2.89
N GLU A 145 16.01 -2.30 -2.24
CA GLU A 145 17.45 -2.53 -2.21
C GLU A 145 17.80 -3.88 -1.56
N ALA A 146 17.17 -4.22 -0.44
CA ALA A 146 17.39 -5.51 0.22
C ALA A 146 16.96 -6.69 -0.65
N ALA A 147 15.83 -6.57 -1.36
CA ALA A 147 15.37 -7.60 -2.30
C ALA A 147 16.35 -7.80 -3.47
N LYS A 148 16.95 -6.71 -3.99
CA LYS A 148 18.04 -6.80 -4.99
C LYS A 148 19.23 -7.60 -4.44
N GLU A 149 19.69 -7.24 -3.24
CA GLU A 149 20.84 -7.88 -2.60
C GLU A 149 20.59 -9.37 -2.31
N ALA A 150 19.37 -9.71 -1.88
CA ALA A 150 18.92 -11.09 -1.65
C ALA A 150 18.56 -11.86 -2.94
N LYS A 151 18.51 -11.18 -4.10
CA LYS A 151 18.12 -11.74 -5.40
C LYS A 151 16.70 -12.35 -5.42
N ILE A 152 15.78 -11.71 -4.70
CA ILE A 152 14.36 -12.08 -4.67
C ILE A 152 13.52 -11.04 -5.42
N GLU A 153 12.32 -11.42 -5.83
CA GLU A 153 11.39 -10.46 -6.45
C GLU A 153 10.88 -9.44 -5.42
N PHE A 154 10.71 -8.20 -5.83
CA PHE A 154 9.99 -7.19 -5.06
C PHE A 154 8.68 -6.88 -5.76
N MET A 155 7.55 -7.09 -5.08
CA MET A 155 6.22 -6.88 -5.64
C MET A 155 5.51 -5.74 -4.95
N VAL A 156 4.93 -4.80 -5.70
CA VAL A 156 4.10 -3.72 -5.15
C VAL A 156 2.64 -3.94 -5.53
N LEU A 157 1.78 -4.07 -4.52
CA LEU A 157 0.33 -4.01 -4.71
C LEU A 157 -0.08 -2.54 -4.71
N ASP A 158 -0.32 -1.98 -5.90
CA ASP A 158 -0.45 -0.54 -6.02
C ASP A 158 -1.73 0.00 -5.33
N ARG A 159 -1.63 1.23 -4.82
CA ARG A 159 -2.69 1.92 -4.06
C ARG A 159 -2.85 3.37 -4.51
N PRO A 160 -4.05 3.98 -4.34
CA PRO A 160 -4.29 5.35 -4.75
C PRO A 160 -3.35 6.32 -4.03
N ASN A 161 -2.80 7.28 -4.76
CA ASN A 161 -2.32 8.49 -4.09
C ASN A 161 -3.57 9.28 -3.62
N PRO A 162 -3.79 9.47 -2.31
CA PRO A 162 -5.06 9.98 -1.80
C PRO A 162 -5.27 11.46 -2.12
N ILE A 163 -4.20 12.19 -2.41
CA ILE A 163 -4.24 13.58 -2.89
C ILE A 163 -4.08 13.66 -4.41
N GLY A 164 -4.28 12.57 -5.13
CA GLY A 164 -4.28 12.52 -6.59
C GLY A 164 -2.87 12.58 -7.22
N GLY A 165 -2.82 12.23 -8.51
CA GLY A 165 -1.60 12.16 -9.31
C GLY A 165 -1.38 13.32 -10.29
N VAL A 166 -2.18 14.39 -10.25
CA VAL A 166 -2.01 15.51 -11.21
C VAL A 166 -1.06 16.58 -10.69
N ARG A 167 -1.19 16.96 -9.43
CA ARG A 167 -0.41 18.09 -8.87
C ARG A 167 0.91 17.60 -8.30
N VAL A 168 1.95 18.36 -8.61
CA VAL A 168 3.30 18.20 -8.08
C VAL A 168 3.68 19.53 -7.44
N GLU A 169 3.93 19.53 -6.13
CA GLU A 169 4.05 20.77 -5.34
C GLU A 169 5.16 20.66 -4.27
N GLY A 170 5.76 21.79 -3.92
CA GLY A 170 6.77 21.89 -2.85
C GLY A 170 8.21 21.72 -3.30
N ALA A 171 9.14 22.03 -2.39
CA ALA A 171 10.56 22.03 -2.69
C ALA A 171 11.11 20.61 -2.85
N VAL A 172 11.98 20.43 -3.84
CA VAL A 172 12.82 19.24 -4.01
C VAL A 172 14.08 19.43 -3.16
N PRO A 173 14.38 18.54 -2.20
CA PRO A 173 15.55 18.69 -1.36
C PRO A 173 16.82 18.42 -2.18
N PRO A 174 17.94 19.10 -1.90
CA PRO A 174 19.22 18.75 -2.49
C PRO A 174 19.57 17.28 -2.22
N LYS A 175 20.15 16.57 -3.21
CA LYS A 175 20.52 15.15 -3.07
C LYS A 175 21.36 14.84 -1.82
N LYS A 176 22.24 15.77 -1.42
CA LYS A 176 23.07 15.67 -0.20
C LYS A 176 22.29 15.65 1.12
N GLN A 177 21.00 16.00 1.11
CA GLN A 177 20.09 15.98 2.26
C GLN A 177 19.11 14.80 2.20
N CYS A 178 19.28 13.89 1.22
CA CYS A 178 18.46 12.70 1.05
C CYS A 178 19.12 11.47 1.70
N GLY A 179 18.41 10.34 1.72
CA GLY A 179 18.85 9.06 2.28
C GLY A 179 18.22 8.70 3.63
N GLY A 180 17.44 9.61 4.22
CA GLY A 180 16.61 9.32 5.40
C GLY A 180 15.19 8.90 5.01
N LEU A 181 14.47 8.22 5.90
CA LEU A 181 13.10 7.75 5.61
C LEU A 181 12.12 8.87 5.24
N THR A 182 12.27 10.07 5.81
CA THR A 182 11.43 11.25 5.51
C THR A 182 11.87 12.02 4.25
N SER A 183 12.96 11.60 3.63
CA SER A 183 13.51 12.20 2.41
C SER A 183 14.46 11.23 1.73
N ILE A 184 13.93 10.09 1.28
CA ILE A 184 14.78 9.00 0.75
C ILE A 184 15.50 9.42 -0.53
N TYR A 185 14.78 10.13 -1.41
CA TYR A 185 15.25 10.61 -2.71
C TYR A 185 14.82 12.06 -2.97
N PRO A 186 15.46 12.76 -3.92
CA PRO A 186 15.12 14.13 -4.29
C PRO A 186 13.81 14.19 -5.09
N ILE A 187 12.69 13.98 -4.41
CA ILE A 187 11.33 14.15 -4.92
C ILE A 187 10.64 15.36 -4.27
N PRO A 188 9.68 16.01 -4.95
CA PRO A 188 8.92 17.13 -4.37
C PRO A 188 8.06 16.67 -3.18
N THR A 189 7.66 17.62 -2.33
CA THR A 189 6.86 17.33 -1.13
C THR A 189 5.59 16.56 -1.49
N ARG A 190 4.79 17.09 -2.42
CA ARG A 190 3.70 16.35 -3.06
C ARG A 190 4.23 15.81 -4.38
N HIS A 191 4.46 14.51 -4.43
CA HIS A 191 5.09 13.86 -5.59
C HIS A 191 4.09 13.52 -6.71
N GLY A 192 2.79 13.40 -6.39
CA GLY A 192 1.76 13.13 -7.40
C GLY A 192 1.87 11.75 -8.05
N MET A 193 2.42 10.76 -7.35
CA MET A 193 2.63 9.40 -7.87
C MET A 193 2.01 8.37 -6.92
N THR A 194 1.54 7.25 -7.46
CA THR A 194 1.18 6.08 -6.63
C THR A 194 2.44 5.41 -6.07
N VAL A 195 2.29 4.49 -5.12
CA VAL A 195 3.43 3.72 -4.59
C VAL A 195 4.05 2.81 -5.67
N GLY A 196 3.24 2.25 -6.57
CA GLY A 196 3.73 1.49 -7.71
C GLY A 196 4.51 2.34 -8.72
N GLU A 197 4.04 3.55 -9.01
CA GLU A 197 4.76 4.52 -9.85
C GLU A 197 6.06 4.99 -9.18
N LEU A 198 6.05 5.23 -7.87
CA LEU A 198 7.26 5.56 -7.10
C LEU A 198 8.27 4.41 -7.09
N ALA A 199 7.82 3.16 -6.96
CA ALA A 199 8.70 2.01 -7.02
C ALA A 199 9.42 1.93 -8.39
N GLN A 200 8.70 2.16 -9.49
CA GLN A 200 9.33 2.25 -10.83
C GLN A 200 10.34 3.40 -10.91
N LEU A 201 9.96 4.61 -10.43
CA LEU A 201 10.89 5.75 -10.37
C LEU A 201 12.16 5.41 -9.59
N PHE A 202 12.02 4.78 -8.42
CA PHE A 202 13.15 4.43 -7.56
C PHE A 202 14.02 3.35 -8.19
N ASN A 203 13.39 2.39 -8.86
CA ASN A 203 14.08 1.30 -9.52
C ASN A 203 14.94 1.78 -10.70
N ASP A 204 14.41 2.70 -11.49
CA ASP A 204 14.98 3.10 -12.78
C ASP A 204 15.84 4.37 -12.63
N GLU A 205 15.30 5.46 -12.09
CA GLU A 205 15.98 6.76 -12.02
C GLU A 205 16.94 6.91 -10.82
N TYR A 206 16.70 6.13 -9.76
CA TYR A 206 17.60 6.05 -8.60
C TYR A 206 18.39 4.74 -8.55
N GLU A 207 18.38 3.98 -9.64
CA GLU A 207 19.26 2.85 -9.92
C GLU A 207 19.22 1.73 -8.86
N ILE A 208 18.07 1.55 -8.17
CA ILE A 208 17.90 0.38 -7.29
C ILE A 208 18.02 -0.89 -8.13
N GLY A 209 17.35 -1.01 -9.27
CA GLY A 209 17.50 -2.16 -10.18
C GLY A 209 17.24 -3.53 -9.54
N CYS A 210 16.20 -3.66 -8.71
CA CYS A 210 15.70 -4.94 -8.23
C CYS A 210 14.82 -5.63 -9.30
N ASN A 211 14.51 -6.91 -9.11
CA ASN A 211 13.47 -7.59 -9.90
C ASN A 211 12.08 -7.09 -9.44
N LEU A 212 11.66 -5.94 -9.99
CA LEU A 212 10.42 -5.26 -9.61
C LEU A 212 9.21 -5.78 -10.40
N ASN A 213 8.13 -6.09 -9.69
CA ASN A 213 6.82 -6.36 -10.26
C ASN A 213 5.76 -5.46 -9.63
N VAL A 214 5.08 -4.64 -10.41
CA VAL A 214 3.98 -3.81 -9.92
C VAL A 214 2.66 -4.42 -10.36
N VAL A 215 1.76 -4.68 -9.41
CA VAL A 215 0.37 -5.07 -9.69
C VAL A 215 -0.47 -3.79 -9.72
N PRO A 216 -0.77 -3.23 -10.92
CA PRO A 216 -1.44 -1.94 -11.02
C PRO A 216 -2.90 -2.04 -10.58
N MET A 217 -3.40 -0.97 -10.00
CA MET A 217 -4.83 -0.80 -9.76
C MET A 217 -5.63 -0.79 -11.06
N LYS A 218 -6.95 -1.00 -10.95
CA LYS A 218 -7.90 -0.75 -12.04
C LYS A 218 -8.92 0.31 -11.63
N GLY A 219 -9.23 1.21 -12.55
CA GLY A 219 -10.26 2.24 -12.37
C GLY A 219 -9.78 3.54 -11.72
N TRP A 220 -8.63 3.56 -11.06
CA TRP A 220 -8.05 4.81 -10.55
C TRP A 220 -7.64 5.72 -11.71
N LYS A 221 -7.92 7.01 -11.57
CA LYS A 221 -7.47 8.06 -12.49
C LYS A 221 -6.65 9.05 -11.72
N ARG A 222 -5.60 9.61 -12.34
CA ARG A 222 -4.72 10.60 -11.70
C ARG A 222 -5.46 11.80 -11.11
N SER A 223 -6.61 12.19 -11.66
CA SER A 223 -7.42 13.29 -11.14
C SER A 223 -8.25 12.94 -9.90
N MET A 224 -8.33 11.66 -9.51
CA MET A 224 -9.08 11.22 -8.34
C MET A 224 -8.32 11.52 -7.06
N TYR A 225 -9.00 12.22 -6.16
CA TYR A 225 -8.70 12.20 -4.73
C TYR A 225 -9.31 10.94 -4.11
N PHE A 226 -8.88 10.58 -2.90
CA PHE A 226 -9.31 9.34 -2.24
C PHE A 226 -10.85 9.25 -2.12
N ASP A 227 -11.53 10.36 -1.85
CA ASP A 227 -12.99 10.44 -1.73
C ASP A 227 -13.75 10.05 -3.02
N LYS A 228 -13.08 10.00 -4.17
CA LYS A 228 -13.64 9.57 -5.46
C LYS A 228 -13.39 8.10 -5.80
N THR A 229 -12.67 7.36 -4.95
CA THR A 229 -12.24 5.97 -5.21
C THR A 229 -13.24 4.91 -4.76
N GLY A 230 -14.23 5.30 -3.94
CA GLY A 230 -15.21 4.38 -3.36
C GLY A 230 -14.65 3.47 -2.26
N LEU A 231 -13.39 3.64 -1.89
CA LEU A 231 -12.71 2.86 -0.86
C LEU A 231 -12.92 3.48 0.53
N THR A 232 -12.90 2.64 1.56
CA THR A 232 -12.90 3.09 2.96
C THR A 232 -11.51 3.58 3.34
N TRP A 233 -11.43 4.78 3.91
CA TRP A 233 -10.17 5.29 4.47
C TRP A 233 -9.87 4.61 5.80
N ILE A 234 -8.69 4.03 5.92
CA ILE A 234 -8.14 3.55 7.19
C ILE A 234 -7.12 4.60 7.65
N PRO A 235 -7.26 5.16 8.87
CA PRO A 235 -6.30 6.13 9.40
C PRO A 235 -4.89 5.57 9.33
N THR A 236 -3.98 6.35 8.77
CA THR A 236 -2.58 6.02 8.57
C THR A 236 -1.75 7.21 9.02
#